data_AF-A0A7L0DQR7-F1
#
_entry.id   AF-A0A7L0DQR7-F1
#
_cell.length_a   1.000
_cell.length_b   1.000
_cell.length_c   1.000
_cell.angle_alpha   90.00
_cell.angle_beta   90.00
_cell.angle_gamma   90.00
#
_symmetry.space_group_name_H-M   'P 1'
#
loop_
_entity.id
_entity.type
_entity.pdbx_description
1 polymer ?
#
loop_
_entity_poly.entity_id
_entity_poly.type
_entity_poly.pdbx_seq_one_letter_code
_entity_poly.pdbx_strand_id
1 'polypeptide(L)'
;CPLCWKVFKKPSHLHQHQIIHTGEKPFSCSVCAKSFNRRESLTRHVKTHSGLLPVPCAVCGKEAFGRRETLKRHQRIHTGEKPHQCPVCGKRFRESFHLRKHRVVHTRERPYQCELCGKAFGYPQSLTRHKQVH
;
A
#
# COMPACT_ATOMS: atom_id res chain seq x y z
N CYS A 1 -4.09 -15.54 18.00
CA CYS A 1 -2.85 -15.96 17.32
C CYS A 1 -1.76 -15.99 18.37
N PRO A 2 -1.11 -17.13 18.60
CA PRO A 2 -0.13 -17.26 19.68
C PRO A 2 1.13 -16.40 19.48
N LEU A 3 1.46 -16.03 18.23
CA LEU A 3 2.69 -15.27 17.93
C LEU A 3 2.55 -13.75 18.06
N CYS A 4 1.32 -13.21 17.96
CA CYS A 4 1.08 -11.77 17.95
C CYS A 4 -0.18 -11.34 18.69
N TRP A 5 -0.78 -12.27 19.44
CA TRP A 5 -1.96 -12.08 20.30
C TRP A 5 -3.22 -11.54 19.60
N LYS A 6 -3.25 -11.46 18.26
CA LYS A 6 -4.44 -11.08 17.50
C LYS A 6 -5.56 -12.11 17.63
N VAL A 7 -6.76 -11.64 17.93
CA VAL A 7 -7.97 -12.46 18.08
C VAL A 7 -8.73 -12.56 16.76
N PHE A 8 -9.21 -13.75 16.42
CA PHE A 8 -9.95 -14.03 15.19
C PHE A 8 -11.25 -14.75 15.52
N LYS A 9 -12.34 -14.34 14.85
CA LYS A 9 -13.67 -14.93 15.04
C LYS A 9 -13.83 -16.33 14.42
N LYS A 10 -13.01 -16.68 13.42
CA LYS A 10 -13.09 -17.96 12.69
C LYS A 10 -11.72 -18.65 12.67
N PRO A 11 -11.65 -19.98 12.86
CA PRO A 11 -10.40 -20.74 12.77
C PRO A 11 -9.71 -20.60 11.42
N SER A 12 -10.46 -20.57 10.31
CA SER A 12 -9.91 -20.37 8.96
C SER A 12 -9.17 -19.04 8.81
N HIS A 13 -9.65 -17.97 9.47
CA HIS A 13 -8.96 -16.68 9.46
C HIS A 13 -7.69 -16.68 10.32
N LEU A 14 -7.69 -17.41 11.44
CA LEU A 14 -6.51 -17.60 12.27
C LEU A 14 -5.43 -18.38 11.50
N HIS A 15 -5.81 -19.49 10.86
CA HIS A 15 -4.90 -20.31 10.07
C HIS A 15 -4.29 -19.50 8.91
N GLN A 16 -5.13 -18.80 8.14
CA GLN A 16 -4.66 -17.91 7.09
C GLN A 16 -3.76 -16.78 7.61
N HIS A 17 -3.98 -16.29 8.83
CA HIS A 17 -3.13 -15.30 9.44
C HIS A 17 -1.77 -15.88 9.86
N GLN A 18 -1.72 -17.12 10.33
CA GLN A 18 -0.46 -17.78 10.73
C GLN A 18 0.53 -17.91 9.57
N ILE A 19 0.05 -18.08 8.34
CA ILE A 19 0.86 -18.10 7.10
C ILE A 19 1.71 -16.81 6.96
N ILE A 20 1.27 -15.68 7.54
CA ILE A 20 2.04 -14.42 7.51
C ILE A 20 3.32 -14.54 8.35
N HIS A 21 3.28 -15.29 9.45
CA HIS A 21 4.43 -15.49 10.33
C HIS A 21 5.42 -16.50 9.79
N THR A 22 4.94 -17.55 9.11
CA THR A 22 5.82 -18.56 8.48
C THR A 22 6.43 -18.05 7.17
N GLY A 23 5.84 -17.01 6.57
CA GLY A 23 6.26 -16.48 5.27
C GLY A 23 5.92 -17.40 4.10
N GLU A 24 5.21 -18.52 4.36
CA GLU A 24 4.76 -19.44 3.34
C GLU A 24 3.88 -18.74 2.31
N LYS A 25 4.06 -19.12 1.05
CA LYS A 25 3.28 -18.60 -0.07
C LYS A 25 2.74 -19.78 -0.88
N PRO A 26 1.69 -20.47 -0.37
CA PRO A 26 1.23 -21.73 -0.94
C PRO A 26 0.68 -21.62 -2.37
N PHE A 27 0.39 -20.40 -2.82
CA PHE A 27 -0.24 -20.15 -4.13
C PHE A 27 0.79 -19.54 -5.09
N SER A 28 1.40 -20.38 -5.93
CA SER A 28 2.35 -19.95 -6.97
C SER A 28 1.65 -19.62 -8.29
N CYS A 29 2.20 -18.66 -9.03
CA CYS A 29 1.77 -18.39 -10.39
C CYS A 29 2.42 -19.37 -11.35
N SER A 30 1.64 -19.92 -12.29
CA SER A 30 2.15 -20.81 -13.34
C SER A 30 2.88 -20.06 -14.47
N VAL A 31 2.60 -18.76 -14.62
CA VAL A 31 3.18 -17.91 -15.68
C VAL A 31 4.47 -17.23 -15.23
N CYS A 32 4.66 -17.03 -13.93
CA CYS A 32 5.89 -16.45 -13.39
C CYS A 32 6.19 -17.00 -11.99
N ALA A 33 7.43 -16.87 -11.53
CA ALA A 33 7.87 -17.39 -10.22
C ALA A 33 7.31 -16.64 -8.99
N LYS A 34 6.24 -15.83 -9.13
CA LYS A 34 5.64 -15.10 -8.00
C LYS A 34 4.68 -15.99 -7.23
N SER A 35 4.86 -16.03 -5.92
CA SER A 35 3.98 -16.76 -4.99
C SER A 35 3.24 -15.83 -4.03
N PHE A 36 2.06 -16.27 -3.59
CA PHE A 36 1.12 -15.52 -2.76
C PHE A 36 0.67 -16.36 -1.56
N ASN A 37 0.33 -15.67 -0.47
CA ASN A 37 -0.22 -16.30 0.74
C ASN A 37 -1.74 -16.51 0.70
N ARG A 38 -2.42 -15.99 -0.33
CA ARG A 38 -3.87 -16.09 -0.53
C ARG A 38 -4.21 -16.43 -1.97
N ARG A 39 -5.21 -17.29 -2.16
CA ARG A 39 -5.68 -17.69 -3.50
C ARG A 39 -6.22 -16.51 -4.31
N GLU A 40 -6.99 -15.61 -3.69
CA GLU A 40 -7.56 -14.45 -4.40
C GLU A 40 -6.46 -13.49 -4.89
N SER A 41 -5.35 -13.39 -4.17
CA SER A 41 -4.19 -12.61 -4.59
C SER A 41 -3.54 -13.22 -5.83
N LEU A 42 -3.40 -14.54 -5.88
CA LEU A 42 -2.92 -15.25 -7.07
C LEU A 42 -3.88 -15.09 -8.24
N THR A 43 -5.18 -15.36 -8.08
CA THR A 43 -6.18 -15.21 -9.15
C THR A 43 -6.13 -13.81 -9.77
N ARG A 44 -6.02 -12.80 -8.92
CA ARG A 44 -5.90 -11.41 -9.35
C ARG A 44 -4.57 -11.08 -10.01
N HIS A 45 -3.50 -11.73 -9.60
CA HIS A 45 -2.21 -11.60 -10.25
C HIS A 45 -2.22 -12.27 -11.63
N VAL A 46 -2.81 -13.45 -11.78
CA VAL A 46 -2.89 -14.14 -13.08
C VAL A 46 -3.58 -13.26 -14.13
N LYS A 47 -4.59 -12.46 -13.74
CA LYS A 47 -5.22 -11.47 -14.62
C LYS A 47 -4.25 -10.43 -15.21
N THR A 48 -3.12 -10.16 -14.55
CA THR A 48 -2.09 -9.25 -15.10
C THR A 48 -1.31 -9.88 -16.25
N HIS A 49 -1.29 -11.21 -16.35
CA HIS A 49 -0.65 -11.93 -17.46
C HIS A 49 -1.60 -12.09 -18.65
N SER A 50 -2.90 -12.29 -18.39
CA SER A 50 -3.91 -12.50 -19.43
C SER A 50 -4.25 -11.26 -20.26
N GLY A 51 -3.60 -10.12 -20.02
CA GLY A 51 -3.90 -8.87 -20.74
C GLY A 51 -5.35 -8.39 -20.61
N LEU A 52 -6.10 -8.90 -19.61
CA LEU A 52 -7.48 -8.49 -19.35
C LEU A 52 -7.52 -6.97 -19.28
N LEU A 53 -8.27 -6.39 -20.23
CA LEU A 53 -8.23 -4.97 -20.54
C LEU A 53 -8.38 -4.13 -19.27
N PRO A 54 -7.56 -3.07 -19.13
CA PRO A 54 -7.78 -2.05 -18.12
C PRO A 54 -9.21 -1.52 -18.22
N VAL A 55 -9.81 -1.13 -17.10
CA VAL A 55 -11.05 -0.37 -17.14
C VAL A 55 -10.70 1.09 -17.44
N PRO A 56 -11.16 1.69 -18.55
CA PRO A 56 -10.91 3.08 -18.86
C PRO A 56 -11.38 4.00 -17.75
N CYS A 57 -10.65 5.10 -17.52
CA CYS A 57 -11.30 6.25 -16.92
C CYS A 57 -12.14 6.98 -17.97
N ALA A 58 -13.46 7.00 -17.79
CA ALA A 58 -14.39 7.70 -18.70
C ALA A 58 -14.11 9.20 -18.87
N VAL A 59 -13.41 9.83 -17.92
CA VAL A 59 -13.11 11.28 -17.97
C VAL A 59 -11.83 11.59 -18.75
N CYS A 60 -10.82 10.72 -18.69
CA CYS A 60 -9.49 11.02 -19.27
C CYS A 60 -8.91 9.89 -20.14
N GLY A 61 -9.67 8.84 -20.40
CA GLY A 61 -9.27 7.71 -21.26
C GLY A 61 -8.08 6.91 -20.72
N LYS A 62 -7.69 7.06 -19.45
CA LYS A 62 -6.53 6.34 -18.92
C LYS A 62 -6.86 4.85 -18.74
N GLU A 63 -6.22 4.03 -19.54
CA GLU A 63 -6.31 2.56 -19.55
C GLU A 63 -5.33 1.90 -18.56
N ALA A 64 -5.25 2.36 -17.32
CA ALA A 64 -4.27 1.83 -16.35
C ALA A 64 -4.90 1.09 -15.16
N PHE A 65 -6.21 0.86 -15.18
CA PHE A 65 -6.95 0.38 -14.01
C PHE A 65 -7.43 -1.06 -14.17
N GLY A 66 -6.58 -2.03 -13.81
CA GLY A 66 -6.99 -3.44 -13.73
C GLY A 66 -7.96 -3.77 -12.59
N ARG A 67 -8.43 -2.77 -11.82
CA ARG A 67 -9.39 -2.93 -10.70
C ARG A 67 -10.30 -1.71 -10.58
N ARG A 68 -11.60 -1.95 -10.37
CA ARG A 68 -12.62 -0.91 -10.17
C ARG A 68 -12.31 0.02 -8.98
N GLU A 69 -11.79 -0.52 -7.87
CA GLU A 69 -11.38 0.30 -6.71
C GLU A 69 -10.23 1.26 -7.03
N THR A 70 -9.29 0.84 -7.89
CA THR A 70 -8.19 1.69 -8.32
C THR A 70 -8.69 2.79 -9.24
N LEU A 71 -9.63 2.47 -10.14
CA LEU A 71 -10.31 3.46 -10.96
C LEU A 71 -11.11 4.46 -10.10
N LYS A 72 -11.89 3.98 -9.12
CA LYS A 72 -12.66 4.84 -8.20
C LYS A 72 -11.76 5.80 -7.43
N ARG A 73 -10.62 5.32 -6.92
CA ARG A 73 -9.62 6.17 -6.27
C ARG A 73 -9.03 7.20 -7.24
N HIS A 74 -8.75 6.80 -8.48
CA HIS A 74 -8.27 7.71 -9.52
C HIS A 74 -9.31 8.79 -9.86
N GLN A 75 -10.60 8.44 -9.94
CA GLN A 75 -11.67 9.39 -10.25
C GLN A 75 -11.76 10.55 -9.24
N ARG A 76 -11.28 10.38 -8.00
CA ARG A 76 -11.14 11.47 -7.01
C ARG A 76 -10.22 12.61 -7.46
N ILE A 77 -9.36 12.36 -8.45
CA ILE A 77 -8.53 13.41 -9.05
C ILE A 77 -9.43 14.39 -9.82
N HIS A 78 -10.38 13.85 -10.57
CA HIS A 78 -11.32 14.61 -11.40
C HIS A 78 -12.42 15.27 -10.57
N THR A 79 -12.99 14.56 -9.60
CA THR A 79 -14.07 15.10 -8.76
C THR A 79 -13.55 16.05 -7.66
N GLY A 80 -12.24 16.06 -7.40
CA GLY A 80 -11.65 16.81 -6.29
C GLY A 80 -11.95 16.23 -4.91
N GLU A 81 -12.62 15.07 -4.81
CA GLU A 81 -13.00 14.45 -3.54
C GLU A 81 -11.77 14.18 -2.65
N LYS A 82 -11.77 14.75 -1.44
CA LYS A 82 -10.72 14.56 -0.43
C LYS A 82 -11.34 14.03 0.87
N PRO A 83 -11.57 12.72 0.98
CA PRO A 83 -12.29 12.14 2.11
C PRO A 83 -11.48 12.15 3.42
N HIS A 84 -10.16 12.30 3.36
CA HIS A 84 -9.30 12.18 4.54
C HIS A 84 -8.88 13.55 5.07
N GLN A 85 -9.37 13.94 6.23
CA GLN A 85 -9.04 15.22 6.87
C GLN A 85 -7.97 15.08 7.95
N CYS A 86 -7.04 16.03 8.01
CA CYS A 86 -6.12 16.18 9.12
C CYS A 86 -6.87 16.76 10.32
N PRO A 87 -6.90 16.08 11.49
CA PRO A 87 -7.59 16.60 12.67
C PRO A 87 -6.86 17.79 13.29
N VAL A 88 -5.55 17.98 13.00
CA VAL A 88 -4.73 19.04 13.60
C VAL A 88 -4.89 20.38 12.87
N CYS A 89 -4.92 20.36 11.53
CA CYS A 89 -4.93 21.60 10.73
C CYS A 89 -6.06 21.66 9.69
N GLY A 90 -6.98 20.70 9.70
CA GLY A 90 -8.13 20.68 8.78
C GLY A 90 -7.80 20.36 7.32
N LYS A 91 -6.52 20.25 6.92
CA LYS A 91 -6.13 19.94 5.54
C LYS A 91 -6.67 18.59 5.08
N ARG A 92 -7.23 18.53 3.86
CA ARG A 92 -7.86 17.33 3.29
C ARG A 92 -6.99 16.66 2.22
N PHE A 93 -7.05 15.34 2.15
CA PHE A 93 -6.27 14.47 1.26
C PHE A 93 -7.16 13.46 0.53
N ARG A 94 -6.79 13.15 -0.72
CA ARG A 94 -7.49 12.14 -1.56
C ARG A 94 -7.28 10.70 -1.10
N GLU A 95 -6.14 10.45 -0.43
CA GLU A 95 -5.74 9.13 0.04
C GLU A 95 -5.24 9.16 1.49
N SER A 96 -5.50 8.10 2.24
CA SER A 96 -5.12 7.96 3.65
C SER A 96 -3.61 7.95 3.87
N PHE A 97 -2.85 7.38 2.93
CA PHE A 97 -1.39 7.37 3.00
C PHE A 97 -0.81 8.80 2.97
N HIS A 98 -1.37 9.69 2.14
CA HIS A 98 -0.95 11.08 2.09
C HIS A 98 -1.25 11.82 3.39
N LEU A 99 -2.42 11.56 4.01
CA LEU A 99 -2.73 12.09 5.34
C LEU A 99 -1.72 11.58 6.39
N ARG A 100 -1.43 10.28 6.41
CA ARG A 100 -0.45 9.70 7.35
C ARG A 100 0.92 10.34 7.19
N LYS A 101 1.38 10.51 5.95
CA LYS A 101 2.66 11.18 5.65
C LYS A 101 2.64 12.63 6.14
N HIS A 102 1.56 13.36 5.89
CA HIS A 102 1.40 14.73 6.34
C HIS A 102 1.44 14.89 7.86
N ARG A 103 0.92 13.93 8.64
CA ARG A 103 0.91 14.01 10.11
C ARG A 103 2.31 14.16 10.72
N VAL A 104 3.35 13.61 10.07
CA VAL A 104 4.75 13.75 10.52
C VAL A 104 5.20 15.22 10.58
N VAL A 105 4.60 16.09 9.76
CA VAL A 105 4.89 17.53 9.80
C VAL A 105 4.47 18.16 11.13
N HIS A 106 3.43 17.63 11.78
CA HIS A 106 2.95 18.15 13.06
C HIS A 106 3.76 17.60 14.24
N THR A 107 4.23 16.36 14.18
CA THR A 107 5.00 15.76 15.27
C THR A 107 6.46 16.19 15.29
N ARG A 108 6.98 16.73 14.17
CA ARG A 108 8.42 17.01 13.95
C ARG A 108 9.32 15.79 14.19
N GLU A 109 8.75 14.60 14.26
CA GLU A 109 9.49 13.36 14.42
C GLU A 109 10.36 13.13 13.18
N ARG A 110 11.64 12.83 13.42
CA ARG A 110 12.60 12.46 12.38
C ARG A 110 13.13 11.05 12.64
N PRO A 111 12.29 10.01 12.51
CA PRO A 111 12.65 8.66 12.90
C PRO A 111 13.67 8.01 11.95
N TYR A 112 14.00 8.66 10.82
CA TYR A 112 14.91 8.11 9.82
C TYR A 112 16.27 8.79 9.92
N GLN A 113 17.22 8.17 10.63
CA GLN A 113 18.56 8.69 10.81
C GLN A 113 19.54 8.14 9.77
N CYS A 114 20.48 8.97 9.33
CA CYS A 114 21.61 8.54 8.53
C CYS A 114 22.73 8.04 9.44
N GLU A 115 23.08 6.76 9.32
CA GLU A 115 24.17 6.16 10.10
C GLU A 115 25.55 6.76 9.77
N LEU A 116 25.75 7.29 8.55
CA LEU A 116 27.04 7.82 8.12
C LEU A 116 27.34 9.23 8.67
N CYS A 117 26.32 10.07 8.85
CA CYS A 117 26.52 11.48 9.24
C CYS A 117 25.56 11.99 10.33
N GLY A 118 24.74 11.12 10.91
CA GLY A 118 23.80 11.44 11.98
C GLY A 118 22.58 12.27 11.57
N LYS A 119 22.47 12.73 10.32
CA LYS A 119 21.33 13.56 9.86
C LYS A 119 20.01 12.79 9.92
N ALA A 120 19.02 13.36 10.58
CA ALA A 120 17.70 12.78 10.73
C ALA A 120 16.65 13.38 9.77
N PHE A 121 15.76 12.54 9.26
CA PHE A 121 14.75 12.88 8.27
C PHE A 121 13.36 12.43 8.73
N GLY A 122 12.32 13.17 8.35
CA GLY A 122 10.93 12.81 8.63
C GLY A 122 10.36 11.73 7.70
N TYR A 123 11.05 11.42 6.60
CA TYR A 123 10.59 10.45 5.60
C TYR A 123 11.73 9.53 5.14
N PRO A 124 11.43 8.25 4.86
CA PRO A 124 12.46 7.28 4.46
C PRO A 124 13.04 7.60 3.08
N GLN A 125 12.23 8.11 2.14
CA GLN A 125 12.72 8.47 0.81
C GLN A 125 13.74 9.63 0.87
N SER A 126 13.57 10.55 1.81
CA SER A 126 14.53 11.64 2.02
C SER A 126 15.88 11.09 2.50
N LEU A 127 15.86 10.12 3.42
CA LEU A 127 17.07 9.42 3.84
C LEU A 127 17.69 8.63 2.70
N THR A 128 16.91 7.86 1.93
CA THR A 128 17.43 7.10 0.77
C THR A 128 18.12 8.01 -0.23
N ARG A 129 17.51 9.13 -0.61
CA ARG A 129 18.13 10.11 -1.50
C ARG A 129 19.38 10.75 -0.88
N HIS A 130 19.34 11.05 0.41
CA HIS A 130 20.52 11.57 1.11
C HIS A 130 21.67 10.55 1.15
N LYS A 131 21.38 9.26 1.25
CA LYS A 131 22.41 8.21 1.20
C LYS A 131 23.12 8.14 -0.16
N GLN A 132 22.55 8.70 -1.23
CA GLN A 132 23.17 8.72 -2.57
C GLN A 132 24.19 9.85 -2.75
N VAL A 133 24.29 10.79 -1.80
CA VAL A 133 25.27 11.89 -1.84
C VAL A 133 26.47 11.66 -0.92
N HIS A 134 26.52 10.51 -0.26
CA HIS A 134 27.74 9.96 0.35
C HIS A 134 28.38 9.01 -0.66
#